data_AF-A0A2D5XDK4-F1
#
_entry.id   AF-A0A2D5XDK4-F1
#
_cell.length_a   1.000
_cell.length_b   1.000
_cell.length_c   1.000
_cell.angle_alpha   90.00
_cell.angle_beta   90.00
_cell.angle_gamma   90.00
#
_symmetry.space_group_name_H-M   'P 1'
#
loop_
_entity.id
_entity.type
_entity.pdbx_description
1 polymer ?
#
loop_
_entity_poly.entity_id
_entity_poly.type
_entity_poly.pdbx_seq_one_letter_code
_entity_poly.pdbx_strand_id
1 'polypeptide(L)'
;MKLVVDNNVLFSIMNPKSVSSYLFSSIRVEFLAPEFVKSEFNKHKEDCLFKSKLSEHEFELRQDEVKENIKFFKSSEYKDFLEKSLNASTDLDDADFLALALSLSNRRFVRDTNNPSDFSVSIKAAIWSNDPHLKLQPLVRVFTTKELVERLLSGEI
;
A
#
# COMPACT_ATOMS: atom_id res chain seq x y z
N MET A 1 8.29 -7.70 4.37
CA MET A 1 7.89 -7.16 3.04
C MET A 1 7.40 -5.73 3.21
N LYS A 2 7.40 -4.93 2.15
CA LYS A 2 6.81 -3.59 2.11
C LYS A 2 5.57 -3.60 1.22
N LEU A 3 4.45 -3.06 1.71
CA LEU A 3 3.18 -3.09 1.01
C LEU A 3 2.58 -1.70 0.94
N VAL A 4 2.51 -1.14 -0.26
CA VAL A 4 1.84 0.13 -0.54
C VAL A 4 0.35 -0.11 -0.62
N VAL A 5 -0.42 0.53 0.25
CA VAL A 5 -1.87 0.34 0.39
C VAL A 5 -2.59 1.36 -0.49
N ASP A 6 -3.40 0.86 -1.42
CA ASP A 6 -4.32 1.64 -2.24
C ASP A 6 -5.53 2.15 -1.43
N ASN A 7 -6.15 3.26 -1.85
CA ASN A 7 -7.35 3.85 -1.25
C ASN A 7 -8.47 2.83 -1.05
N ASN A 8 -8.79 2.04 -2.08
CA ASN A 8 -9.89 1.07 -2.02
C ASN A 8 -9.67 -0.01 -0.95
N VAL A 9 -8.43 -0.45 -0.80
CA VAL A 9 -8.03 -1.39 0.24
C VAL A 9 -8.08 -0.73 1.60
N LEU A 10 -7.63 0.52 1.71
CA LEU A 10 -7.67 1.28 2.95
C LEU A 10 -9.08 1.47 3.48
N PHE A 11 -10.05 1.81 2.63
CA PHE A 11 -11.46 1.87 3.01
C PHE A 11 -11.99 0.51 3.49
N SER A 12 -11.49 -0.58 2.90
CA SER A 12 -11.83 -1.92 3.37
C SER A 12 -11.23 -2.19 4.76
N ILE A 13 -9.98 -1.79 5.02
CA ILE A 13 -9.30 -1.93 6.32
C ILE A 13 -10.05 -1.16 7.43
N MET A 14 -10.67 -0.03 7.10
CA MET A 14 -11.47 0.76 8.05
C MET A 14 -12.71 0.02 8.56
N ASN A 15 -13.21 -0.99 7.84
CA ASN A 15 -14.28 -1.86 8.34
C ASN A 15 -13.66 -3.04 9.14
N PRO A 16 -13.80 -3.10 10.48
CA PRO A 16 -13.14 -4.11 11.30
C PRO A 16 -13.55 -5.56 10.97
N LYS A 17 -14.72 -5.73 10.35
CA LYS A 17 -15.27 -7.04 9.95
C LYS A 17 -14.77 -7.51 8.59
N SER A 18 -14.01 -6.67 7.87
CA SER A 18 -13.53 -7.01 6.53
C SER A 18 -12.33 -7.95 6.59
N VAL A 19 -12.17 -8.74 5.52
CA VAL A 19 -10.98 -9.59 5.32
C VAL A 19 -9.72 -8.73 5.26
N SER A 20 -9.79 -7.53 4.68
CA SER A 20 -8.66 -6.61 4.62
C SER A 20 -8.24 -6.12 6.01
N SER A 21 -9.18 -5.85 6.91
CA SER A 21 -8.85 -5.49 8.30
C SER A 21 -8.16 -6.65 9.02
N TYR A 22 -8.65 -7.88 8.84
CA TYR A 22 -8.01 -9.07 9.40
C TYR A 22 -6.58 -9.25 8.87
N LEU A 23 -6.38 -9.14 7.54
CA LEU A 23 -5.05 -9.21 6.94
C LEU A 23 -4.13 -8.12 7.48
N PHE A 24 -4.61 -6.88 7.54
CA PHE A 24 -3.84 -5.72 8.03
C PHE A 24 -3.27 -5.96 9.43
N SER A 25 -4.06 -6.56 10.31
CA SER A 25 -3.63 -6.91 11.67
C SER A 25 -2.80 -8.19 11.76
N SER A 26 -2.91 -9.10 10.79
CA SER A 26 -2.33 -10.46 10.88
C SER A 26 -0.99 -10.62 10.16
N ILE A 27 -0.78 -9.92 9.03
CA ILE A 27 0.45 -10.06 8.25
C ILE A 27 1.56 -9.18 8.84
N ARG A 28 2.79 -9.71 8.93
CA ARG A 28 3.93 -8.96 9.48
C ARG A 28 4.68 -8.22 8.36
N VAL A 29 4.09 -7.13 7.88
CA VAL A 29 4.66 -6.30 6.81
C VAL A 29 4.68 -4.82 7.18
N GLU A 30 5.56 -4.06 6.55
CA GLU A 30 5.55 -2.60 6.68
C GLU A 30 4.53 -2.03 5.67
N PHE A 31 3.44 -1.45 6.19
CA PHE A 31 2.43 -0.79 5.37
C PHE A 31 2.85 0.65 5.06
N LEU A 32 2.59 1.04 3.82
CA LEU A 32 3.05 2.31 3.26
C LEU A 32 1.90 2.96 2.49
N ALA A 33 1.82 4.29 2.50
CA ALA A 33 0.87 5.01 1.65
C ALA A 33 1.38 6.42 1.32
N PRO A 34 0.94 7.02 0.21
CA PRO A 34 1.11 8.45 -0.03
C PRO A 34 0.39 9.30 1.03
N GLU A 35 0.92 10.49 1.36
CA GLU A 35 0.32 11.37 2.37
C GLU A 35 -1.07 11.88 1.97
N PHE A 36 -1.37 12.04 0.67
CA PHE A 36 -2.67 12.52 0.22
C PHE A 36 -3.81 11.60 0.66
N VAL A 37 -3.53 10.31 0.86
CA VAL A 37 -4.46 9.29 1.35
C VAL A 37 -5.02 9.67 2.74
N LYS A 38 -4.24 10.42 3.54
CA LYS A 38 -4.75 10.98 4.81
C LYS A 38 -5.96 11.89 4.60
N SER A 39 -5.94 12.68 3.52
CA SER A 39 -7.05 13.58 3.18
C SER A 39 -8.25 12.83 2.59
N GLU A 40 -8.01 11.71 1.91
CA GLU A 40 -9.08 10.84 1.36
C GLU A 40 -9.96 10.23 2.44
N PHE A 41 -9.40 9.89 3.61
CA PHE A 41 -10.20 9.42 4.74
C PHE A 41 -11.33 10.38 5.14
N ASN A 42 -11.06 11.69 5.11
CA ASN A 42 -12.04 12.68 5.52
C ASN A 42 -13.12 12.86 4.44
N LYS A 43 -12.74 12.80 3.17
CA LYS A 43 -13.68 12.91 2.04
C LYS A 43 -14.69 11.75 2.03
N HIS A 44 -14.24 10.55 2.39
CA HIS A 44 -15.06 9.33 2.38
C HIS A 44 -15.54 8.90 3.78
N LYS A 45 -15.47 9.79 4.77
CA LYS A 45 -15.89 9.50 6.17
C LYS A 45 -17.34 9.02 6.22
N GLU A 46 -18.25 9.75 5.57
CA GLU A 46 -19.69 9.44 5.59
C GLU A 46 -20.01 8.07 4.97
N ASP A 47 -19.41 7.76 3.82
CA ASP A 47 -19.57 6.46 3.16
C ASP A 47 -19.07 5.30 4.03
N CYS A 48 -17.93 5.50 4.70
CA CYS A 48 -17.35 4.49 5.59
C CYS A 48 -18.22 4.27 6.82
N LEU A 49 -18.73 5.34 7.44
CA LEU A 49 -19.66 5.25 8.58
C LEU A 49 -20.93 4.49 8.20
N PHE A 50 -21.53 4.82 7.06
CA PHE A 50 -22.73 4.17 6.56
C PHE A 50 -22.52 2.66 6.33
N LYS A 51 -21.41 2.28 5.71
CA LYS A 51 -21.11 0.87 5.37
C LYS A 51 -20.64 0.06 6.58
N SER A 52 -19.87 0.65 7.49
CA SER A 52 -19.28 -0.04 8.64
C SER A 52 -20.25 -0.18 9.82
N LYS A 53 -21.28 0.67 9.89
CA LYS A 53 -22.19 0.83 11.03
C LYS A 53 -21.46 1.20 12.33
N LEU A 54 -20.28 1.81 12.21
CA LEU A 54 -19.55 2.37 13.34
C LEU A 54 -20.16 3.72 13.74
N SER A 55 -20.06 4.05 15.01
CA SER A 55 -20.22 5.43 15.47
C SER A 55 -19.06 6.30 14.97
N GLU A 56 -19.27 7.61 14.96
CA GLU A 56 -18.23 8.57 14.58
C GLU A 56 -16.97 8.45 15.45
N HIS A 57 -17.15 8.24 16.76
CA HIS A 57 -16.04 8.06 17.69
C HIS A 57 -15.26 6.76 17.42
N GLU A 58 -15.95 5.65 17.17
CA GLU A 58 -15.29 4.38 16.83
C GLU A 58 -14.52 4.48 15.51
N PHE A 59 -15.06 5.22 14.53
CA PHE A 59 -14.37 5.46 13.28
C PHE A 59 -13.09 6.28 13.48
N GLU A 60 -13.13 7.33 14.29
CA GLU A 60 -11.96 8.16 14.59
C GLU A 60 -10.86 7.36 15.30
N LEU A 61 -11.22 6.57 16.32
CA LEU A 61 -10.27 5.67 16.98
C LEU A 61 -9.63 4.67 16.00
N ARG A 62 -10.45 4.08 15.13
CA ARG A 62 -9.96 3.16 14.09
C ARG A 62 -9.06 3.87 13.08
N GLN A 63 -9.40 5.10 12.71
CA GLN A 63 -8.64 5.90 11.75
C GLN A 63 -7.26 6.22 12.30
N ASP A 64 -7.17 6.57 13.58
CA ASP A 64 -5.89 6.84 14.24
C ASP A 64 -5.05 5.56 14.36
N GLU A 65 -5.65 4.44 14.75
CA GLU A 65 -4.98 3.13 14.77
C GLU A 65 -4.40 2.76 13.39
N VAL A 66 -5.18 2.90 12.32
CA VAL A 66 -4.74 2.60 10.95
C VAL A 66 -3.62 3.55 10.52
N LYS A 67 -3.73 4.85 10.83
CA LYS A 67 -2.69 5.84 10.50
C LYS A 67 -1.38 5.56 11.24
N GLU A 68 -1.43 5.15 12.50
CA GLU A 68 -0.23 4.84 13.29
C GLU A 68 0.52 3.61 12.76
N ASN A 69 -0.21 2.66 12.17
CA ASN A 69 0.34 1.44 11.59
C ASN A 69 0.77 1.57 10.11
N ILE A 70 0.52 2.72 9.47
CA ILE A 70 0.91 3.00 8.09
C ILE A 70 1.97 4.10 8.06
N LYS A 71 3.07 3.84 7.36
CA LYS A 71 4.07 4.87 7.12
C LYS A 71 3.70 5.70 5.90
N PHE A 72 3.56 7.00 6.09
CA PHE A 72 3.17 7.91 5.03
C PHE A 72 4.36 8.61 4.39
N PHE A 73 4.27 8.86 3.09
CA PHE A 73 5.33 9.51 2.29
C PHE A 73 4.78 10.72 1.54
N LYS A 74 5.56 11.79 1.50
CA LYS A 74 5.24 13.00 0.72
C LYS A 74 5.48 12.75 -0.75
N SER A 75 4.70 13.43 -1.61
CA SER A 75 4.92 13.40 -3.06
C SER A 75 6.34 13.79 -3.45
N SER A 76 6.97 14.70 -2.70
CA SER A 76 8.37 15.10 -2.91
C SER A 76 9.39 13.95 -2.74
N GLU A 77 9.03 12.87 -2.04
CA GLU A 77 9.94 11.73 -1.78
C GLU A 77 9.94 10.69 -2.91
N TYR A 78 8.92 10.69 -3.77
CA TYR A 78 8.77 9.75 -4.87
C TYR A 78 8.47 10.42 -6.22
N LYS A 79 8.47 11.76 -6.27
CA LYS A 79 8.19 12.55 -7.49
C LYS A 79 9.05 12.15 -8.69
N ASP A 80 10.30 11.75 -8.48
CA ASP A 80 11.23 11.37 -9.55
C ASP A 80 10.77 10.09 -10.29
N PHE A 81 9.83 9.34 -9.70
CA PHE A 81 9.23 8.15 -10.29
C PHE A 81 7.81 8.37 -10.82
N LEU A 82 7.23 9.57 -10.66
CA LEU A 82 5.86 9.86 -11.13
C LEU A 82 5.76 9.77 -12.64
N GLU A 83 6.68 10.40 -13.39
CA GLU A 83 6.67 10.37 -14.85
C GLU A 83 6.74 8.93 -15.39
N LYS A 84 7.63 8.12 -14.82
CA LYS A 84 7.74 6.69 -15.15
C LYS A 84 6.45 5.93 -14.84
N SER A 85 5.77 6.28 -13.76
CA SER A 85 4.55 5.61 -13.31
C SER A 85 3.36 5.98 -14.20
N LEU A 86 3.23 7.26 -14.58
CA LEU A 86 2.23 7.76 -15.52
C LEU A 86 2.35 7.11 -16.90
N ASN A 87 3.58 6.83 -17.35
CA ASN A 87 3.80 6.15 -18.63
C ASN A 87 3.47 4.64 -18.58
N ALA A 88 3.38 4.05 -17.39
CA ALA A 88 3.15 2.62 -17.19
C ALA A 88 1.73 2.29 -16.73
N SER A 89 1.04 3.24 -16.09
CA SER A 89 -0.35 3.14 -15.68
C SER A 89 -1.25 3.80 -16.71
N THR A 90 -2.46 3.25 -16.89
CA THR A 90 -3.51 3.90 -17.68
C THR A 90 -4.30 4.94 -16.90
N ASP A 91 -4.20 4.90 -15.56
CA ASP A 91 -4.89 5.82 -14.66
C ASP A 91 -3.89 6.76 -13.97
N LEU A 92 -4.27 8.05 -13.89
CA LEU A 92 -3.51 9.10 -13.23
C LEU A 92 -3.49 8.91 -11.72
N ASP A 93 -4.59 8.42 -11.13
CA ASP A 93 -4.74 8.29 -9.68
C ASP A 93 -3.88 7.14 -9.11
N ASP A 94 -3.57 6.14 -9.95
CA ASP A 94 -2.71 5.01 -9.63
C ASP A 94 -1.21 5.36 -9.65
N ALA A 95 -0.84 6.47 -10.29
CA ALA A 95 0.55 6.82 -10.54
C ALA A 95 1.33 7.08 -9.24
N ASP A 96 0.70 7.67 -8.23
CA ASP A 96 1.36 7.94 -6.93
C ASP A 96 1.69 6.65 -6.18
N PHE A 97 0.77 5.67 -6.15
CA PHE A 97 1.01 4.38 -5.48
C PHE A 97 2.13 3.61 -6.17
N LEU A 98 2.14 3.62 -7.51
CA LEU A 98 3.17 3.00 -8.32
C LEU A 98 4.53 3.70 -8.14
N ALA A 99 4.54 5.03 -8.15
CA ALA A 99 5.75 5.83 -7.97
C ALA A 99 6.35 5.60 -6.58
N LEU A 100 5.52 5.56 -5.54
CA LEU A 100 5.96 5.24 -4.19
C LEU A 100 6.60 3.84 -4.12
N ALA A 101 5.91 2.82 -4.65
CA ALA A 101 6.44 1.45 -4.64
C ALA A 101 7.74 1.32 -5.45
N LEU A 102 7.84 2.01 -6.58
CA LEU A 102 9.04 2.09 -7.40
C LEU A 102 10.19 2.79 -6.68
N SER A 103 9.92 3.92 -6.03
CA SER A 103 10.94 4.67 -5.31
C SER A 103 11.59 3.83 -4.22
N LEU A 104 10.79 3.00 -3.53
CA LEU A 104 11.25 2.14 -2.45
C LEU A 104 11.93 0.87 -2.95
N SER A 105 11.57 0.38 -4.14
CA SER A 105 12.20 -0.77 -4.77
C SER A 105 13.54 -0.42 -5.44
N ASN A 106 13.70 0.82 -5.91
CA ASN A 106 14.91 1.31 -6.56
C ASN A 106 15.92 1.95 -5.60
N ARG A 107 15.60 2.11 -4.31
CA ARG A 107 16.60 2.45 -3.28
C ARG A 107 17.58 1.28 -3.14
N ARG A 108 18.59 1.26 -4.01
CA ARG A 108 19.80 0.47 -3.81
C ARG A 108 20.44 0.93 -2.50
N PHE A 109 20.50 0.06 -1.50
CA PHE A 109 21.52 0.21 -0.47
C PHE A 109 22.86 0.07 -1.18
N VAL A 110 23.57 1.18 -1.38
CA VAL A 110 24.97 1.13 -1.80
C VAL A 110 25.70 0.47 -0.63
N ARG A 111 26.03 -0.82 -0.75
CA ARG A 111 26.93 -1.49 0.18
C ARG A 111 28.14 -1.98 -0.60
N ASP A 112 29.29 -1.58 -0.06
CA ASP A 112 30.67 -1.96 -0.37
C ASP A 112 30.93 -2.61 -1.74
N THR A 113 31.64 -1.89 -2.62
CA THR A 113 32.03 -2.31 -3.97
C THR A 113 33.04 -3.48 -4.01
N ASN A 114 33.31 -4.12 -2.87
CA ASN A 114 34.39 -5.08 -2.71
C ASN A 114 33.93 -6.55 -2.65
N ASN A 115 32.62 -6.85 -2.78
CA ASN A 115 32.15 -8.24 -2.76
C ASN A 115 31.10 -8.56 -3.85
N PRO A 116 31.51 -9.15 -5.00
CA PRO A 116 30.63 -9.44 -6.13
C PRO A 116 29.66 -10.62 -5.91
N SER A 117 29.71 -11.32 -4.76
CA SER A 117 28.74 -12.39 -4.43
C SER A 117 27.57 -11.92 -3.55
N ASP A 118 27.50 -10.64 -3.19
CA ASP A 118 26.36 -10.10 -2.44
C ASP A 118 25.19 -9.88 -3.40
N PHE A 119 24.42 -10.94 -3.63
CA PHE A 119 23.16 -10.90 -4.36
C PHE A 119 22.21 -9.99 -3.56
N SER A 120 22.24 -8.69 -3.85
CA SER A 120 21.42 -7.68 -3.17
C SER A 120 19.95 -8.09 -3.25
N VAL A 121 19.44 -8.64 -2.15
CA VAL A 121 18.02 -8.93 -1.97
C VAL A 121 17.33 -7.57 -1.93
N SER A 122 16.97 -7.09 -3.11
CA SER A 122 16.14 -5.90 -3.27
C SER A 122 14.84 -6.21 -2.56
N ILE A 123 14.60 -5.60 -1.40
CA ILE A 123 13.31 -5.67 -0.73
C ILE A 123 12.33 -4.94 -1.65
N LYS A 124 11.66 -5.71 -2.52
CA LYS A 124 10.67 -5.19 -3.45
C LYS A 124 9.46 -4.73 -2.63
N ALA A 125 9.10 -3.46 -2.79
CA ALA A 125 7.78 -3.02 -2.38
C ALA A 125 6.77 -3.59 -3.37
N ALA A 126 5.64 -4.04 -2.86
CA ALA A 126 4.49 -4.45 -3.65
C ALA A 126 3.32 -3.50 -3.37
N ILE A 127 2.34 -3.47 -4.24
CA ILE A 127 1.08 -2.75 -4.03
C ILE A 127 0.03 -3.73 -3.58
N TRP A 128 -0.80 -3.33 -2.62
CA TRP A 128 -2.04 -4.02 -2.29
C TRP A 128 -3.20 -3.24 -2.88
N SER A 129 -3.78 -3.79 -3.94
CA SER A 129 -4.97 -3.25 -4.58
C SER A 129 -5.82 -4.38 -5.15
N ASN A 130 -7.13 -4.18 -5.15
CA ASN A 130 -8.08 -5.06 -5.83
C ASN A 130 -8.44 -4.56 -7.23
N ASP A 131 -7.85 -3.46 -7.70
CA ASP A 131 -8.07 -2.93 -9.05
C ASP A 131 -7.35 -3.80 -10.11
N PRO A 132 -8.08 -4.38 -11.08
CA PRO A 132 -7.49 -5.13 -12.18
C PRO A 132 -6.61 -4.27 -13.11
N HIS A 133 -6.90 -2.98 -13.29
CA HIS A 133 -6.13 -2.09 -14.17
C HIS A 133 -4.73 -1.85 -13.61
N LEU A 134 -4.62 -1.66 -12.29
CA LEU A 134 -3.34 -1.50 -11.62
C LEU A 134 -2.46 -2.77 -11.68
N LYS A 135 -3.07 -3.93 -11.93
CA LYS A 135 -2.35 -5.18 -12.18
C LYS A 135 -1.76 -5.30 -13.58
N LEU A 136 -2.21 -4.49 -14.54
CA LEU A 136 -1.73 -4.56 -15.93
C LEU A 136 -0.31 -4.00 -16.07
N GLN A 137 0.09 -3.05 -15.21
CA GLN A 137 1.45 -2.50 -15.27
C GLN A 137 2.49 -3.55 -14.84
N PRO A 138 3.65 -3.64 -15.52
CA PRO A 138 4.66 -4.68 -15.25
C PRO A 138 5.75 -4.26 -14.25
N LEU A 139 5.72 -3.02 -13.76
CA LEU A 139 6.81 -2.42 -13.00
C LEU A 139 6.89 -2.90 -11.56
N VAL A 140 5.74 -3.09 -10.91
CA VAL A 140 5.64 -3.49 -9.50
C VAL A 140 4.62 -4.61 -9.34
N ARG A 141 4.90 -5.56 -8.44
CA ARG A 141 3.95 -6.63 -8.11
C ARG A 141 2.74 -6.04 -7.37
N VAL A 142 1.55 -6.38 -7.83
CA VAL A 142 0.29 -6.02 -7.18
C VAL A 142 -0.36 -7.28 -6.63
N PHE A 143 -0.73 -7.24 -5.35
CA PHE A 143 -1.46 -8.30 -4.68
C PHE A 143 -2.91 -7.87 -4.44
N THR A 144 -3.85 -8.76 -4.77
CA THR A 144 -5.23 -8.63 -4.31
C THR A 144 -5.36 -9.09 -2.87
N THR A 145 -6.45 -8.70 -2.20
CA THR A 145 -6.83 -9.24 -0.90
C THR A 145 -6.87 -10.77 -0.94
N LYS A 146 -7.39 -11.38 -2.01
CA LYS A 146 -7.45 -12.83 -2.17
C LYS A 146 -6.05 -13.47 -2.19
N GLU A 147 -5.12 -12.92 -2.96
CA GLU A 147 -3.75 -13.44 -3.05
C GLU A 147 -2.97 -13.29 -1.74
N LEU A 148 -3.20 -12.20 -0.99
CA LEU A 148 -2.62 -12.05 0.34
C LEU A 148 -3.19 -13.07 1.33
N VAL A 149 -4.49 -13.37 1.28
CA VAL A 149 -5.08 -14.45 2.10
C VAL A 149 -4.43 -15.79 1.76
N GLU A 150 -4.32 -16.13 0.48
CA GLU A 150 -3.71 -17.40 0.05
C GLU A 150 -2.26 -17.53 0.53
N ARG A 151 -1.48 -16.45 0.42
CA ARG A 151 -0.10 -16.38 0.90
C ARG A 151 0.02 -16.49 2.43
N LEU A 152 -0.90 -15.88 3.16
CA LEU A 152 -0.94 -15.99 4.61
C LEU A 152 -1.25 -17.44 5.03
N LEU A 153 -2.20 -18.08 4.36
CA LEU A 153 -2.56 -19.47 4.63
C LEU A 153 -1.45 -20.46 4.24
N SER A 154 -0.64 -20.13 3.22
CA SER A 154 0.53 -20.95 2.84
C SER A 154 1.78 -20.69 3.69
N GLY A 155 1.76 -19.70 4.59
CA GLY A 155 2.90 -19.31 5.42
C GLY A 155 4.00 -18.57 4.66
N GLU A 156 3.69 -18.04 3.48
CA GLU A 156 4.63 -17.24 2.67
C GLU A 156 4.76 -15.78 3.12
N ILE A 157 3.81 -15.29 3.93
CA ILE A 157 3.80 -13.93 4.51
C ILE A 157 3.29 -13.91 5.94
#